data_AF-A0A535CJA2-F1
#
_entry.id   AF-A0A535CJA2-F1
#
_cell.length_a   1.000
_cell.length_b   1.000
_cell.length_c   1.000
_cell.angle_alpha   90.00
_cell.angle_beta   90.00
_cell.angle_gamma   90.00
#
_symmetry.space_group_name_H-M   'P 1'
#
loop_
_entity.id
_entity.type
_entity.pdbx_description
1 polymer ?
#
loop_
_entity_poly.entity_id
_entity_poly.type
_entity_poly.pdbx_seq_one_letter_code
_entity_poly.pdbx_strand_id
1 'polypeptide(L)'
;KKLNPDQPYSDPRVHTYVNDGRAFLRTSTDHYDLVIFALPDSLTLLSNTAHIRLESFLFTVQAFESVRDHLTPHGVFVLYNSYRQPWLVTKIGSQLTAAFGSPPIVRLYRASQAAFAAGPLVADSGGKPRAGRVDPLPRSTSPRPTNATDDWPFLYLRIPFISRFYFATLGFLLLLSVAGVWLVSRRTGPVLPSFSPHFFVLGVAFLLLETKSLVSFSLLFGSTWIVNALAFFAILASVLLAIGVTAWLRPRHSWPFYIGLFIALALAYLVPPERLLLDPLALRYALAAVVAFAPVFFANLVFTYSFRDVRAADMAFASNLLGAMVGGILEYLALITGYRFLVLLVGALYLLAYLLARWRFLGDRQLEQAGEQAARQASAEVAV
;
A
#
# COMPACT_ATOMS: atom_id res chain seq x y z
N LYS A 1 29.56 24.18 6.25
CA LYS A 1 30.00 25.52 6.75
C LYS A 1 30.06 26.60 5.67
N LYS A 2 30.63 26.37 4.48
CA LYS A 2 30.70 27.40 3.40
C LYS A 2 29.35 27.76 2.72
N LEU A 3 28.32 26.93 2.90
CA LEU A 3 26.99 27.06 2.25
C LEU A 3 25.85 27.44 3.23
N ASN A 4 26.13 27.69 4.52
CA ASN A 4 25.12 28.03 5.53
C ASN A 4 25.70 29.09 6.50
N PRO A 5 25.71 30.38 6.12
CA PRO A 5 26.41 31.44 6.85
C PRO A 5 25.85 31.68 8.25
N ASP A 6 24.52 31.59 8.43
CA ASP A 6 23.85 31.83 9.72
C ASP A 6 23.97 30.65 10.69
N GLN A 7 24.47 29.50 10.23
CA GLN A 7 24.64 28.26 11.01
C GLN A 7 23.47 27.94 11.97
N PRO A 8 22.21 27.94 11.50
CA PRO A 8 21.05 27.80 12.40
C PRO A 8 21.05 26.47 13.16
N TYR A 9 21.62 25.40 12.59
CA TYR A 9 21.75 24.10 13.24
C TYR A 9 22.84 24.03 14.34
N SER A 10 23.63 25.09 14.52
CA SER A 10 24.63 25.16 15.59
C SER A 10 24.05 25.71 16.91
N ASP A 11 22.83 26.26 16.90
CA ASP A 11 22.17 26.73 18.12
C ASP A 11 21.77 25.53 19.00
N PRO A 12 22.11 25.51 20.30
CA PRO A 12 21.82 24.39 21.19
C PRO A 12 20.32 24.10 21.38
N ARG A 13 19.43 25.04 21.01
CA ARG A 13 17.98 24.86 21.04
C ARG A 13 17.44 24.11 19.81
N VAL A 14 18.28 23.92 18.80
CA VAL A 14 17.91 23.25 17.55
C VAL A 14 18.33 21.80 17.60
N HIS A 15 17.34 20.92 17.60
CA HIS A 15 17.54 19.48 17.53
C HIS A 15 17.14 18.99 16.14
N THR A 16 18.07 18.32 15.45
CA THR A 16 17.83 17.78 14.11
C THR A 16 17.50 16.29 14.20
N TYR A 17 16.41 15.88 13.56
CA TYR A 17 16.03 14.48 13.45
C TYR A 17 16.00 14.08 11.96
N VAL A 18 16.72 13.02 11.61
CA VAL A 18 16.71 12.44 10.27
C VAL A 18 15.71 11.29 10.27
N ASN A 19 14.44 11.60 9.99
CA ASN A 19 13.36 10.62 9.96
C ASN A 19 12.23 11.07 9.02
N ASP A 20 11.31 10.15 8.73
CA ASP A 20 9.99 10.50 8.21
C ASP A 20 9.24 11.36 9.26
N GLY A 21 8.71 12.51 8.85
CA GLY A 21 8.08 13.47 9.77
C GLY A 21 6.82 12.93 10.44
N ARG A 22 6.08 12.05 9.77
CA ARG A 22 4.90 11.40 10.35
C ARG A 22 5.31 10.33 11.35
N ALA A 23 6.32 9.53 11.01
CA ALA A 23 6.86 8.51 11.91
C ALA A 23 7.48 9.14 13.16
N PHE A 24 8.17 10.27 13.02
CA PHE A 24 8.70 11.06 14.13
C PHE A 24 7.58 11.47 15.08
N LEU A 25 6.52 12.11 14.59
CA LEU A 25 5.39 12.51 15.43
C LEU A 25 4.75 11.32 16.13
N ARG A 26 4.52 10.19 15.44
CA ARG A 26 3.92 8.98 16.04
C ARG A 26 4.76 8.27 17.11
N THR A 27 6.03 8.64 17.24
CA THR A 27 6.96 8.04 18.22
C THR A 27 7.40 9.02 19.30
N SER A 28 7.17 10.31 19.10
CA SER A 28 7.39 11.34 20.11
C SER A 28 6.28 11.28 21.15
N THR A 29 6.62 11.65 22.39
CA THR A 29 5.63 11.91 23.46
C THR A 29 5.53 13.41 23.76
N ASP A 30 6.32 14.21 23.06
CA ASP A 30 6.42 15.65 23.27
C ASP A 30 5.21 16.35 22.66
N HIS A 31 4.82 17.45 23.29
CA HIS A 31 3.76 18.33 22.81
C HIS A 31 4.35 19.67 22.43
N TYR A 32 3.84 20.27 21.37
CA TYR A 32 4.40 21.46 20.75
C TYR A 32 3.39 22.60 20.72
N ASP A 33 3.82 23.82 21.04
CA ASP A 33 3.01 25.02 20.86
C ASP A 33 2.87 25.40 19.38
N LEU A 34 3.81 24.96 18.55
CA LEU A 34 3.82 25.24 17.12
C LEU A 34 4.40 24.06 16.34
N VAL A 35 3.59 23.49 15.45
CA VAL A 35 4.05 22.51 14.45
C VAL A 35 3.94 23.18 13.08
N ILE A 36 5.02 23.11 12.29
CA ILE A 36 5.04 23.71 10.94
C ILE A 36 5.35 22.64 9.91
N PHE A 37 4.43 22.46 8.97
CA PHE A 37 4.71 21.77 7.71
C PHE A 37 5.09 22.81 6.65
N ALA A 38 6.40 23.04 6.52
CA ALA A 38 7.00 24.03 5.65
C ALA A 38 7.31 23.44 4.27
N LEU A 39 6.42 23.69 3.30
CA LEU A 39 6.53 23.18 1.93
C LEU A 39 6.85 21.66 1.85
N PRO A 40 6.09 20.79 2.55
CA PRO A 40 6.41 19.36 2.62
C PRO A 40 6.21 18.60 1.30
N ASP A 41 5.64 19.26 0.27
CA ASP A 41 5.56 18.73 -1.10
C ASP A 41 6.69 19.34 -1.94
N SER A 42 7.70 18.52 -2.24
CA SER A 42 8.97 18.94 -2.82
C SER A 42 8.96 18.99 -4.35
N LEU A 43 7.90 18.49 -5.01
CA LEU A 43 7.78 18.33 -6.47
C LEU A 43 8.87 17.45 -7.10
N THR A 44 9.73 16.83 -6.29
CA THR A 44 10.72 15.90 -6.79
C THR A 44 10.00 14.62 -7.19
N LEU A 45 10.21 14.20 -8.44
CA LEU A 45 9.80 12.87 -8.87
C LEU A 45 10.58 11.89 -8.01
N LEU A 46 9.90 11.28 -7.02
CA LEU A 46 10.42 10.10 -6.35
C LEU A 46 10.79 9.08 -7.44
N SER A 47 11.95 8.43 -7.29
CA SER A 47 12.47 7.48 -8.28
C SER A 47 11.38 6.49 -8.70
N ASN A 48 11.37 6.06 -9.97
CA ASN A 48 10.40 5.07 -10.50
C ASN A 48 10.35 3.74 -9.72
N THR A 49 11.32 3.48 -8.83
CA THR A 49 11.40 2.33 -7.92
C THR A 49 10.77 2.59 -6.54
N ALA A 50 10.43 3.83 -6.21
CA ALA A 50 9.73 4.18 -4.98
C ALA A 50 8.24 3.86 -5.17
N HIS A 51 7.83 2.68 -4.68
CA HIS A 51 6.44 2.22 -4.72
C HIS A 51 5.48 3.08 -3.86
N ILE A 52 6.01 4.12 -3.21
CA ILE A 52 5.33 4.88 -2.16
C ILE A 52 5.41 6.37 -2.48
N ARG A 53 4.23 6.99 -2.55
CA ARG A 53 4.09 8.44 -2.64
C ARG A 53 4.26 9.03 -1.23
N LEU A 54 5.50 9.09 -0.76
CA LEU A 54 5.90 9.45 0.63
C LEU A 54 5.12 10.67 1.14
N GLU A 55 5.09 11.72 0.34
CA GLU A 55 4.54 13.01 0.73
C GLU A 55 3.02 12.96 0.91
N SER A 56 2.29 12.13 0.15
CA SER A 56 0.83 12.06 0.26
C SER A 56 0.36 11.57 1.64
N PHE A 57 1.16 10.74 2.31
CA PHE A 57 0.85 10.24 3.65
C PHE A 57 0.98 11.30 4.75
N LEU A 58 1.62 12.44 4.49
CA LEU A 58 1.64 13.59 5.39
C LEU A 58 0.34 14.42 5.32
N PHE A 59 -0.45 14.22 4.28
CA PHE A 59 -1.68 14.98 4.03
C PHE A 59 -2.93 14.12 4.15
N THR A 60 -2.93 13.04 4.94
CA THR A 60 -4.17 12.32 5.26
C THR A 60 -4.86 12.94 6.47
N VAL A 61 -6.17 12.73 6.61
CA VAL A 61 -6.90 13.16 7.82
C VAL A 61 -6.22 12.63 9.09
N GLN A 62 -5.82 11.36 9.08
CA GLN A 62 -5.11 10.71 10.20
C GLN A 62 -3.73 11.30 10.47
N ALA A 63 -3.03 11.80 9.45
CA ALA A 63 -1.77 12.52 9.66
C ALA A 63 -2.01 13.84 10.40
N PHE A 64 -3.06 14.58 10.03
CA PHE A 64 -3.43 15.81 10.72
C PHE A 64 -4.00 15.57 12.13
N GLU A 65 -4.73 14.48 12.35
CA GLU A 65 -5.14 14.05 13.70
C GLU A 65 -3.91 13.77 14.56
N SER A 66 -2.90 13.07 14.02
CA SER A 66 -1.64 12.85 14.72
C SER A 66 -0.93 14.16 15.08
N VAL A 67 -1.01 15.20 14.22
CA VAL A 67 -0.48 16.53 14.56
C VAL A 67 -1.27 17.16 15.70
N ARG A 68 -2.62 17.15 15.60
CA ARG A 68 -3.51 17.68 16.64
C ARG A 68 -3.20 17.07 18.01
N ASP A 69 -3.00 15.76 18.05
CA ASP A 69 -2.77 15.02 19.29
C ASP A 69 -1.40 15.34 19.93
N HIS A 70 -0.48 15.99 19.21
CA HIS A 70 0.82 16.46 19.70
C HIS A 70 0.87 18.00 19.87
N LEU A 71 -0.26 18.69 19.78
CA LEU A 71 -0.33 20.12 20.12
C LEU A 71 -0.61 20.30 21.62
N THR A 72 -0.03 21.34 22.20
CA THR A 72 -0.45 21.81 23.54
C THR A 72 -1.89 22.35 23.48
N PRO A 73 -2.56 22.58 24.63
CA PRO A 73 -3.89 23.21 24.67
C PRO A 73 -3.97 24.60 24.03
N HIS A 74 -2.84 25.25 23.77
CA HIS A 74 -2.75 26.53 23.05
C HIS A 74 -1.95 26.42 21.75
N GLY A 75 -1.73 25.20 21.27
CA GLY A 75 -0.91 24.92 20.12
C GLY A 75 -1.54 25.33 18.80
N VAL A 76 -0.70 25.59 17.80
CA VAL A 76 -1.09 25.88 16.43
C VAL A 76 -0.30 25.00 15.47
N PHE A 77 -1.00 24.39 14.53
CA PHE A 77 -0.42 23.78 13.35
C PHE A 77 -0.47 24.76 12.17
N VAL A 78 0.64 24.93 11.48
CA VAL A 78 0.75 25.75 10.27
C VAL A 78 1.20 24.90 9.09
N LEU A 79 0.48 24.98 7.98
CA LEU A 79 0.80 24.27 6.74
C LEU A 79 0.80 25.26 5.58
N TYR A 80 1.89 25.33 4.81
CA TYR A 80 1.93 26.21 3.64
C TYR A 80 2.72 25.62 2.47
N ASN A 81 2.21 25.83 1.26
CA ASN A 81 2.87 25.48 0.01
C ASN A 81 2.20 26.18 -1.20
N SER A 82 2.74 25.94 -2.39
CA SER A 82 2.19 26.27 -3.70
C SER A 82 1.28 25.14 -4.22
N TYR A 83 0.00 25.15 -3.84
CA TYR A 83 -0.95 24.09 -4.21
C TYR A 83 -1.49 24.15 -5.65
N ARG A 84 -1.31 25.27 -6.36
CA ARG A 84 -1.58 25.44 -7.82
C ARG A 84 -3.02 25.29 -8.30
N GLN A 85 -3.85 24.53 -7.59
CA GLN A 85 -5.22 24.18 -7.96
C GLN A 85 -6.19 24.58 -6.84
N PRO A 86 -7.26 25.35 -7.14
CA PRO A 86 -8.23 25.77 -6.13
C PRO A 86 -8.87 24.60 -5.37
N TRP A 87 -9.20 23.51 -6.06
CA TRP A 87 -9.81 22.32 -5.46
C TRP A 87 -8.87 21.63 -4.45
N LEU A 88 -7.55 21.74 -4.63
CA LEU A 88 -6.58 21.15 -3.71
C LEU A 88 -6.54 21.94 -2.40
N VAL A 89 -6.61 23.27 -2.47
CA VAL A 89 -6.76 24.14 -1.30
C VAL A 89 -8.06 23.82 -0.55
N THR A 90 -9.17 23.68 -1.27
CA THR A 90 -10.46 23.27 -0.69
C THR A 90 -10.36 21.91 -0.01
N LYS A 91 -9.69 20.94 -0.63
CA LYS A 91 -9.48 19.59 -0.10
C LYS A 91 -8.66 19.59 1.19
N ILE A 92 -7.51 20.28 1.20
CA ILE A 92 -6.69 20.40 2.42
C ILE A 92 -7.49 21.09 3.53
N GLY A 93 -8.21 22.17 3.20
CA GLY A 93 -9.09 22.85 4.14
C GLY A 93 -10.14 21.92 4.76
N SER A 94 -10.83 21.11 3.95
CA SER A 94 -11.83 20.16 4.47
C SER A 94 -11.22 19.03 5.30
N GLN A 95 -9.99 18.61 4.98
CA GLN A 95 -9.26 17.62 5.76
C GLN A 95 -8.81 18.16 7.12
N LEU A 96 -8.36 19.41 7.18
CA LEU A 96 -8.02 20.07 8.44
C LEU A 96 -9.26 20.27 9.31
N THR A 97 -10.40 20.68 8.72
CA THR A 97 -11.67 20.73 9.47
C THR A 97 -12.06 19.37 10.02
N ALA A 98 -11.90 18.29 9.25
CA ALA A 98 -12.20 16.94 9.71
C ALA A 98 -11.28 16.49 10.87
N ALA A 99 -9.98 16.77 10.78
CA ALA A 99 -9.01 16.37 11.79
C ALA A 99 -9.09 17.20 13.07
N PHE A 100 -9.26 18.52 12.98
CA PHE A 100 -9.23 19.44 14.12
C PHE A 100 -10.62 19.75 14.69
N GLY A 101 -11.71 19.39 14.01
CA GLY A 101 -13.08 19.65 14.44
C GLY A 101 -13.56 21.10 14.23
N SER A 102 -12.67 22.02 13.83
CA SER A 102 -12.98 23.42 13.53
C SER A 102 -12.38 23.85 12.19
N PRO A 103 -13.01 24.79 11.46
CA PRO A 103 -12.44 25.32 10.21
C PRO A 103 -11.05 25.95 10.44
N PRO A 104 -10.07 25.71 9.54
CA PRO A 104 -8.78 26.37 9.62
C PRO A 104 -8.88 27.85 9.21
N ILE A 105 -7.93 28.66 9.68
CA ILE A 105 -7.63 29.95 9.06
C ILE A 105 -6.93 29.67 7.74
N VAL A 106 -7.36 30.36 6.67
CA VAL A 106 -6.78 30.24 5.33
C VAL A 106 -6.27 31.58 4.87
N ARG A 107 -5.06 31.62 4.31
CA ARG A 107 -4.49 32.75 3.59
C ARG A 107 -4.07 32.34 2.19
N LEU A 108 -4.52 33.08 1.19
CA LEU A 108 -4.17 32.87 -0.21
C LEU A 108 -3.16 33.91 -0.67
N TYR A 109 -2.14 33.45 -1.40
CA TYR A 109 -1.09 34.27 -1.99
C TYR A 109 -0.97 33.94 -3.48
N ARG A 110 -0.83 34.97 -4.33
CA ARG A 110 -0.56 34.84 -5.78
C ARG A 110 -1.40 33.74 -6.48
N ALA A 111 -2.70 33.68 -6.18
CA ALA A 111 -3.72 32.74 -6.68
C ALA A 111 -3.48 31.23 -6.49
N SER A 112 -2.27 30.78 -6.14
CA SER A 112 -1.85 29.38 -6.19
C SER A 112 -1.06 28.91 -4.96
N GLN A 113 -0.71 29.82 -4.05
CA GLN A 113 -0.06 29.53 -2.78
C GLN A 113 -1.07 29.70 -1.64
N ALA A 114 -1.04 28.81 -0.66
CA ALA A 114 -1.89 28.93 0.51
C ALA A 114 -1.11 28.62 1.79
N ALA A 115 -1.46 29.33 2.86
CA ALA A 115 -1.12 28.99 4.22
C ALA A 115 -2.39 28.67 5.00
N PHE A 116 -2.32 27.63 5.81
CA PHE A 116 -3.37 27.18 6.70
C PHE A 116 -2.87 27.27 8.14
N ALA A 117 -3.76 27.63 9.06
CA ALA A 117 -3.54 27.45 10.48
C ALA A 117 -4.73 26.74 11.11
N ALA A 118 -4.47 25.70 11.90
CA ALA A 118 -5.46 24.94 12.66
C ALA A 118 -4.90 24.60 14.04
N GLY A 119 -5.74 24.23 14.99
CA GLY A 119 -5.30 23.87 16.35
C GLY A 119 -6.17 24.49 17.44
N PRO A 120 -5.98 24.08 18.69
CA PRO A 120 -6.76 24.58 19.83
C PRO A 120 -6.88 26.10 19.89
N LEU A 121 -5.77 26.83 19.73
CA LEU A 121 -5.78 28.30 19.78
C LEU A 121 -6.59 28.94 18.63
N VAL A 122 -6.62 28.29 17.46
CA VAL A 122 -7.41 28.74 16.30
C VAL A 122 -8.90 28.47 16.53
N ALA A 123 -9.24 27.35 17.18
CA ALA A 123 -10.61 27.02 17.55
C ALA A 123 -11.15 28.01 18.60
N ASP A 124 -10.37 28.31 19.64
CA ASP A 124 -10.73 29.25 20.71
C ASP A 124 -10.98 30.67 20.19
N SER A 125 -10.26 31.07 19.14
CA SER A 125 -10.48 32.37 18.49
C SER A 125 -11.65 32.38 17.50
N GLY A 126 -12.36 31.27 17.34
CA GLY A 126 -13.44 31.10 16.37
C GLY A 126 -12.95 31.21 14.92
N GLY A 127 -11.71 30.83 14.64
CA GLY A 127 -11.08 30.95 13.32
C GLY A 127 -10.77 32.40 12.92
N LYS A 128 -10.74 33.33 13.87
CA LYS A 128 -10.41 34.75 13.62
C LYS A 128 -9.02 35.05 14.17
N PRO A 129 -8.04 35.43 13.32
CA PRO A 129 -6.73 35.85 13.80
C PRO A 129 -6.83 37.23 14.48
N ARG A 130 -5.92 37.50 15.43
CA ARG A 130 -5.81 38.83 16.07
C ARG A 130 -5.49 39.95 15.07
N ALA A 131 -4.75 39.62 14.01
CA ALA A 131 -4.40 40.54 12.94
C ALA A 131 -4.40 39.81 11.59
N GLY A 132 -4.74 40.55 10.52
CA GLY A 132 -4.78 40.04 9.15
C GLY A 132 -6.16 39.56 8.70
N ARG A 133 -6.27 39.31 7.39
CA ARG A 133 -7.48 38.79 6.73
C ARG A 133 -7.58 37.27 6.89
N VAL A 134 -8.78 36.72 6.81
CA VAL A 134 -9.04 35.30 6.54
C VAL A 134 -9.66 35.21 5.17
N ASP A 135 -9.10 34.37 4.30
CA ASP A 135 -9.63 34.12 2.97
C ASP A 135 -10.65 32.97 3.02
N PRO A 136 -11.77 33.05 2.28
CA PRO A 136 -12.66 31.90 2.15
C PRO A 136 -11.94 30.80 1.38
N LEU A 137 -12.28 29.53 1.67
CA LEU A 137 -11.85 28.42 0.83
C LEU A 137 -12.32 28.67 -0.61
N PRO A 138 -11.47 28.41 -1.62
CA PRO A 138 -11.89 28.58 -3.01
C PRO A 138 -13.13 27.73 -3.31
N ARG A 139 -14.00 28.25 -4.18
CA ARG A 139 -15.14 27.47 -4.68
C ARG A 139 -14.59 26.30 -5.50
N SER A 140 -14.77 25.07 -5.01
CA SER A 140 -14.57 23.88 -5.83
C SER A 140 -15.83 23.63 -6.64
N THR A 141 -15.68 23.28 -7.93
CA THR A 141 -16.82 22.80 -8.73
C THR A 141 -17.37 21.51 -8.12
N SER A 142 -18.60 21.12 -8.48
CA SER A 142 -19.12 19.79 -8.13
C SER A 142 -18.50 18.74 -9.07
N PRO A 143 -18.18 17.52 -8.59
CA PRO A 143 -18.25 17.05 -7.20
C PRO A 143 -17.16 17.66 -6.29
N ARG A 144 -17.47 17.73 -4.99
CA ARG A 144 -16.50 18.17 -3.97
C ARG A 144 -15.31 17.21 -3.92
N PRO A 145 -14.09 17.70 -3.61
CA PRO A 145 -12.92 16.84 -3.50
C PRO A 145 -13.11 15.81 -2.39
N THR A 146 -12.66 14.58 -2.62
CA THR A 146 -12.65 13.51 -1.62
C THR A 146 -11.43 13.70 -0.72
N ASN A 147 -11.63 13.68 0.60
CA ASN A 147 -10.55 13.78 1.59
C ASN A 147 -9.57 12.61 1.42
N ALA A 148 -8.27 12.89 1.53
CA ALA A 148 -7.27 11.82 1.60
C ALA A 148 -7.27 11.19 3.00
N THR A 149 -7.25 9.86 3.05
CA THR A 149 -7.18 9.06 4.28
C THR A 149 -6.02 8.10 4.19
N ASP A 150 -5.65 7.42 5.28
CA ASP A 150 -4.61 6.38 5.22
C ASP A 150 -4.99 5.22 4.29
N ASP A 151 -6.28 4.93 4.14
CA ASP A 151 -6.80 3.95 3.18
C ASP A 151 -6.79 4.46 1.73
N TRP A 152 -7.03 5.76 1.53
CA TRP A 152 -7.04 6.42 0.22
C TRP A 152 -6.12 7.65 0.22
N PRO A 153 -4.79 7.47 0.21
CA PRO A 153 -3.80 8.53 0.45
C PRO A 153 -3.47 9.29 -0.83
N PHE A 154 -4.48 9.77 -1.56
CA PHE A 154 -4.28 10.42 -2.86
C PHE A 154 -4.58 11.91 -2.79
N LEU A 155 -3.62 12.69 -2.29
CA LEU A 155 -3.75 14.17 -2.17
C LEU A 155 -4.12 14.81 -3.52
N TYR A 156 -3.36 14.47 -4.57
CA TYR A 156 -3.50 15.05 -5.91
C TYR A 156 -4.64 14.48 -6.75
N LEU A 157 -5.38 13.53 -6.21
CA LEU A 157 -6.57 13.01 -6.87
C LEU A 157 -7.79 13.73 -6.29
N ARG A 158 -8.48 14.51 -7.13
CA ARG A 158 -9.63 15.29 -6.69
C ARG A 158 -10.79 14.40 -6.24
N ILE A 159 -11.12 13.40 -7.04
CA ILE A 159 -12.16 12.40 -6.79
C ILE A 159 -11.62 11.01 -7.18
N PRO A 160 -12.20 9.91 -6.71
CA PRO A 160 -11.76 8.58 -7.13
C PRO A 160 -12.01 8.35 -8.63
N PHE A 161 -10.93 8.21 -9.40
CA PHE A 161 -10.98 7.84 -10.81
C PHE A 161 -9.62 7.30 -11.28
N ILE A 162 -9.62 6.56 -12.38
CA ILE A 162 -8.41 6.17 -13.11
C ILE A 162 -8.37 6.97 -14.42
N SER A 163 -7.26 7.67 -14.67
CA SER A 163 -7.10 8.43 -15.91
C SER A 163 -7.17 7.52 -17.13
N ARG A 164 -7.90 7.95 -18.18
CA ARG A 164 -7.97 7.26 -19.47
C ARG A 164 -6.58 7.04 -20.09
N PHE A 165 -5.63 7.90 -19.77
CA PHE A 165 -4.25 7.75 -20.21
C PHE A 165 -3.63 6.44 -19.71
N TYR A 166 -3.87 6.04 -18.45
CA TYR A 166 -3.36 4.77 -17.93
C TYR A 166 -3.95 3.58 -18.70
N PHE A 167 -5.25 3.58 -18.97
CA PHE A 167 -5.88 2.52 -19.77
C PHE A 167 -5.31 2.47 -21.19
N ALA A 168 -5.06 3.63 -21.81
CA ALA A 168 -4.48 3.69 -23.15
C ALA A 168 -3.03 3.15 -23.16
N THR A 169 -2.18 3.59 -22.22
CA THR A 169 -0.79 3.12 -22.12
C THR A 169 -0.71 1.64 -21.79
N LEU A 170 -1.49 1.17 -20.81
CA LEU A 170 -1.53 -0.25 -20.44
C LEU A 170 -2.10 -1.12 -21.55
N GLY A 171 -3.16 -0.66 -22.22
CA GLY A 171 -3.74 -1.34 -23.38
C GLY A 171 -2.74 -1.44 -24.53
N PHE A 172 -2.00 -0.36 -24.82
CA PHE A 172 -0.95 -0.36 -25.83
C PHE A 172 0.20 -1.34 -25.49
N LEU A 173 0.68 -1.33 -24.25
CA LEU A 173 1.71 -2.27 -23.78
C LEU A 173 1.22 -3.72 -23.84
N LEU A 174 -0.02 -3.98 -23.45
CA LEU A 174 -0.64 -5.30 -23.54
C LEU A 174 -0.74 -5.76 -25.00
N LEU A 175 -1.18 -4.89 -25.90
CA LEU A 175 -1.25 -5.20 -27.33
C LEU A 175 0.12 -5.53 -27.91
N LEU A 176 1.15 -4.75 -27.60
CA LEU A 176 2.52 -5.04 -28.02
C LEU A 176 3.03 -6.37 -27.45
N SER A 177 2.72 -6.65 -26.18
CA SER A 177 3.11 -7.90 -25.52
C SER A 177 2.44 -9.11 -26.16
N VAL A 178 1.12 -9.04 -26.40
CA VAL A 178 0.35 -10.10 -27.07
C VAL A 178 0.85 -10.29 -28.51
N ALA A 179 1.10 -9.21 -29.26
CA ALA A 179 1.64 -9.29 -30.61
C ALA A 179 3.03 -9.94 -30.64
N GLY A 180 3.89 -9.59 -29.68
CA GLY A 180 5.22 -10.20 -29.52
C GLY A 180 5.13 -11.70 -29.22
N VAL A 181 4.32 -12.09 -28.23
CA VAL A 181 4.09 -13.51 -27.88
C VAL A 181 3.51 -14.28 -29.06
N TRP A 182 2.56 -13.69 -29.79
CA TRP A 182 1.95 -14.31 -30.96
C TRP A 182 2.94 -14.49 -32.12
N LEU A 183 3.82 -13.51 -32.35
CA LEU A 183 4.85 -13.61 -33.39
C LEU A 183 5.87 -14.70 -33.08
N VAL A 184 6.24 -14.86 -31.81
CA VAL A 184 7.16 -15.91 -31.36
C VAL A 184 6.49 -17.29 -31.39
N SER A 185 5.23 -17.39 -30.93
CA SER A 185 4.48 -18.66 -30.91
C SER A 185 4.26 -19.25 -32.30
N ARG A 186 4.24 -18.42 -33.35
CA ARG A 186 4.26 -18.89 -34.75
C ARG A 186 5.49 -19.73 -35.10
N ARG A 187 6.63 -19.54 -34.41
CA ARG A 187 7.87 -20.30 -34.64
C ARG A 187 8.08 -21.44 -33.64
N THR A 188 7.63 -21.28 -32.40
CA THR A 188 7.89 -22.25 -31.31
C THR A 188 6.69 -23.15 -31.00
N GLY A 189 5.54 -22.93 -31.63
CA GLY A 189 4.29 -23.66 -31.37
C GLY A 189 3.36 -22.96 -30.37
N PRO A 190 2.12 -23.46 -30.21
CA PRO A 190 1.09 -22.83 -29.38
C PRO A 190 1.45 -22.89 -27.88
N VAL A 191 1.53 -21.71 -27.25
CA VAL A 191 1.89 -21.53 -25.83
C VAL A 191 0.68 -21.68 -24.89
N LEU A 192 -0.52 -21.42 -25.39
CA LEU A 192 -1.78 -21.42 -24.61
C LEU A 192 -2.08 -22.74 -23.86
N PRO A 193 -1.87 -23.94 -24.45
CA PRO A 193 -2.14 -25.20 -23.75
C PRO A 193 -1.25 -25.42 -22.52
N SER A 194 -0.05 -24.85 -22.51
CA SER A 194 0.93 -24.95 -21.42
C SER A 194 0.80 -23.83 -20.38
N PHE A 195 -0.06 -22.84 -20.63
CA PHE A 195 -0.37 -21.78 -19.67
C PHE A 195 -1.11 -22.35 -18.46
N SER A 196 -0.73 -21.91 -17.26
CA SER A 196 -1.37 -22.31 -16.00
C SER A 196 -2.23 -21.16 -15.45
N PRO A 197 -3.57 -21.26 -15.58
CA PRO A 197 -4.50 -20.34 -14.92
C PRO A 197 -4.29 -20.26 -13.41
N HIS A 198 -4.03 -21.39 -12.74
CA HIS A 198 -3.76 -21.43 -11.31
C HIS A 198 -2.54 -20.58 -10.93
N PHE A 199 -1.37 -20.81 -11.55
CA PHE A 199 -0.16 -20.05 -11.22
C PHE A 199 -0.25 -18.59 -11.63
N PHE A 200 -0.94 -18.29 -12.74
CA PHE A 200 -1.24 -16.93 -13.13
C PHE A 200 -2.04 -16.20 -12.03
N VAL A 201 -3.16 -16.76 -11.58
CA VAL A 201 -3.98 -16.11 -10.54
C VAL A 201 -3.23 -16.02 -9.20
N LEU A 202 -2.40 -17.02 -8.85
CA LEU A 202 -1.50 -16.91 -7.70
C LEU A 202 -0.54 -15.72 -7.83
N GLY A 203 0.00 -15.46 -9.02
CA GLY A 203 0.88 -14.33 -9.29
C GLY A 203 0.17 -12.99 -9.15
N VAL A 204 -1.05 -12.88 -9.71
CA VAL A 204 -1.90 -11.68 -9.57
C VAL A 204 -2.16 -11.37 -8.09
N ALA A 205 -2.57 -12.39 -7.33
CA ALA A 205 -2.91 -12.25 -5.92
C ALA A 205 -1.68 -11.90 -5.07
N PHE A 206 -0.55 -12.55 -5.34
CA PHE A 206 0.69 -12.35 -4.59
C PHE A 206 1.24 -10.94 -4.75
N LEU A 207 1.30 -10.41 -5.98
CA LEU A 207 1.84 -9.05 -6.18
C LEU A 207 0.96 -7.99 -5.52
N LEU A 208 -0.37 -8.11 -5.63
CA LEU A 208 -1.29 -7.21 -4.93
C LEU A 208 -1.09 -7.25 -3.41
N LEU A 209 -0.89 -8.45 -2.87
CA LEU A 209 -0.66 -8.65 -1.44
C LEU A 209 0.67 -8.05 -0.99
N GLU A 210 1.73 -8.23 -1.78
CA GLU A 210 3.06 -7.69 -1.53
C GLU A 210 3.03 -6.16 -1.48
N THR A 211 2.52 -5.51 -2.54
CA THR A 211 2.52 -4.03 -2.58
C THR A 211 1.68 -3.44 -1.46
N LYS A 212 0.50 -4.01 -1.17
CA LYS A 212 -0.34 -3.56 -0.05
C LYS A 212 0.39 -3.72 1.29
N SER A 213 1.14 -4.80 1.47
CA SER A 213 1.88 -5.05 2.72
C SER A 213 3.01 -4.04 2.89
N LEU A 214 3.75 -3.71 1.83
CA LEU A 214 4.78 -2.67 1.84
C LEU A 214 4.21 -1.28 2.16
N VAL A 215 3.07 -0.91 1.56
CA VAL A 215 2.37 0.35 1.86
C VAL A 215 1.94 0.42 3.32
N SER A 216 1.34 -0.67 3.83
CA SER A 216 0.87 -0.75 5.23
C SER A 216 2.03 -0.67 6.22
N PHE A 217 3.15 -1.32 5.92
CA PHE A 217 4.34 -1.30 6.77
C PHE A 217 4.99 0.07 6.81
N SER A 218 5.05 0.75 5.66
CA SER A 218 5.59 2.10 5.55
C SER A 218 4.72 3.14 6.24
N LEU A 219 3.40 2.95 6.24
CA LEU A 219 2.49 3.73 7.06
C LEU A 219 2.86 3.66 8.55
N LEU A 220 3.21 2.48 9.06
CA LEU A 220 3.49 2.26 10.49
C LEU A 220 4.82 2.83 10.94
N PHE A 221 5.87 2.63 10.15
CA PHE A 221 7.26 2.91 10.56
C PHE A 221 7.89 4.08 9.81
N GLY A 222 7.14 4.71 8.90
CA GLY A 222 7.68 5.67 7.96
C GLY A 222 8.40 5.00 6.81
N SER A 223 8.58 5.74 5.73
CA SER A 223 9.13 5.22 4.49
C SER A 223 10.59 5.61 4.30
N THR A 224 11.42 5.20 5.27
CA THR A 224 12.88 5.37 5.22
C THR A 224 13.54 4.19 4.49
N TRP A 225 14.78 4.38 4.02
CA TRP A 225 15.52 3.32 3.35
C TRP A 225 15.72 2.08 4.25
N ILE A 226 15.89 2.27 5.56
CA ILE A 226 16.05 1.17 6.52
C ILE A 226 14.74 0.40 6.72
N VAL A 227 13.59 1.10 6.80
CA VAL A 227 12.28 0.44 6.90
C VAL A 227 11.99 -0.36 5.64
N ASN A 228 12.27 0.19 4.46
CA ASN A 228 12.10 -0.53 3.21
C ASN A 228 13.00 -1.78 3.15
N ALA A 229 14.29 -1.67 3.51
CA ALA A 229 15.21 -2.81 3.55
C ALA A 229 14.73 -3.90 4.51
N LEU A 230 14.25 -3.52 5.69
CA LEU A 230 13.66 -4.41 6.68
C LEU A 230 12.39 -5.11 6.19
N ALA A 231 11.52 -4.39 5.49
CA ALA A 231 10.32 -4.96 4.88
C ALA A 231 10.67 -6.02 3.81
N PHE A 232 11.61 -5.71 2.91
CA PHE A 232 12.09 -6.69 1.92
C PHE A 232 12.75 -7.89 2.58
N PHE A 233 13.58 -7.68 3.61
CA PHE A 233 14.16 -8.76 4.38
C PHE A 233 13.08 -9.66 5.00
N ALA A 234 12.03 -9.08 5.60
CA ALA A 234 10.92 -9.83 6.19
C ALA A 234 10.14 -10.65 5.15
N ILE A 235 9.91 -10.09 3.95
CA ILE A 235 9.30 -10.81 2.82
C ILE A 235 10.17 -11.99 2.42
N LEU A 236 11.45 -11.77 2.15
CA LEU A 236 12.38 -12.83 1.73
C LEU A 236 12.54 -13.92 2.80
N ALA A 237 12.66 -13.53 4.07
CA ALA A 237 12.72 -14.47 5.19
C ALA A 237 11.42 -15.28 5.33
N SER A 238 10.26 -14.65 5.12
CA SER A 238 8.95 -15.31 5.12
C SER A 238 8.83 -16.34 3.98
N VAL A 239 9.28 -15.99 2.77
CA VAL A 239 9.36 -16.91 1.62
C VAL A 239 10.27 -18.11 1.96
N LEU A 240 11.48 -17.84 2.46
CA LEU A 240 12.44 -18.89 2.83
C LEU A 240 11.89 -19.81 3.92
N LEU A 241 11.23 -19.25 4.94
CA LEU A 241 10.58 -20.01 6.00
C LEU A 241 9.45 -20.89 5.44
N ALA A 242 8.63 -20.38 4.52
CA ALA A 242 7.55 -21.15 3.91
C ALA A 242 8.10 -22.34 3.12
N ILE A 243 9.19 -22.14 2.37
CA ILE A 243 9.89 -23.21 1.66
C ILE A 243 10.42 -24.26 2.66
N GLY A 244 11.10 -23.82 3.72
CA GLY A 244 11.64 -24.70 4.76
C GLY A 244 10.56 -25.52 5.48
N VAL A 245 9.44 -24.88 5.86
CA VAL A 245 8.29 -25.53 6.48
C VAL A 245 7.69 -26.59 5.56
N THR A 246 7.52 -26.28 4.28
CA THR A 246 6.97 -27.24 3.30
C THR A 246 7.92 -28.42 3.08
N ALA A 247 9.23 -28.16 3.02
CA ALA A 247 10.26 -29.19 2.86
C ALA A 247 10.34 -30.12 4.09
N TRP A 248 10.14 -29.57 5.29
CA TRP A 248 10.17 -30.32 6.55
C TRP A 248 8.89 -31.12 6.80
N LEU A 249 7.72 -30.46 6.74
CA LEU A 249 6.44 -31.09 7.07
C LEU A 249 5.93 -32.03 5.98
N ARG A 250 6.36 -31.85 4.72
CA ARG A 250 5.89 -32.62 3.55
C ARG A 250 4.36 -32.80 3.57
N PRO A 251 3.60 -31.70 3.64
CA PRO A 251 2.14 -31.72 3.79
C PRO A 251 1.47 -32.56 2.70
N ARG A 252 0.40 -33.27 3.08
CA ARG A 252 -0.41 -34.08 2.15
C ARG A 252 -1.53 -33.31 1.45
N HIS A 253 -1.96 -32.19 2.01
CA HIS A 253 -3.08 -31.40 1.51
C HIS A 253 -2.77 -29.90 1.56
N SER A 254 -3.31 -29.14 0.59
CA SER A 254 -3.13 -27.69 0.49
C SER A 254 -4.12 -26.87 1.32
N TRP A 255 -5.29 -27.43 1.67
CA TRP A 255 -6.37 -26.66 2.30
C TRP A 255 -5.99 -25.97 3.62
N PRO A 256 -5.11 -26.53 4.50
CA PRO A 256 -4.73 -25.83 5.72
C PRO A 256 -4.01 -24.49 5.44
N PHE A 257 -3.24 -24.42 4.36
CA PHE A 257 -2.53 -23.20 3.96
C PHE A 257 -3.50 -22.13 3.46
N TYR A 258 -4.53 -22.53 2.71
CA TYR A 258 -5.61 -21.61 2.33
C TYR A 258 -6.38 -21.09 3.54
N ILE A 259 -6.71 -21.94 4.52
CA ILE A 259 -7.37 -21.48 5.75
C ILE A 259 -6.49 -20.49 6.51
N GLY A 260 -5.21 -20.81 6.71
CA GLY A 260 -4.25 -19.89 7.34
C GLY A 260 -4.16 -18.56 6.60
N LEU A 261 -4.14 -18.60 5.26
CA LEU A 261 -4.16 -17.41 4.42
C LEU A 261 -5.42 -16.57 4.62
N PHE A 262 -6.61 -17.18 4.59
CA PHE A 262 -7.87 -16.44 4.79
C PHE A 262 -7.99 -15.86 6.20
N ILE A 263 -7.53 -16.58 7.23
CA ILE A 263 -7.45 -16.04 8.59
C ILE A 263 -6.51 -14.85 8.64
N ALA A 264 -5.31 -14.96 8.05
CA ALA A 264 -4.34 -13.88 8.01
C ALA A 264 -4.87 -12.65 7.24
N LEU A 265 -5.55 -12.85 6.11
CA LEU A 265 -6.20 -11.78 5.34
C LEU A 265 -7.34 -11.13 6.13
N ALA A 266 -8.15 -11.92 6.83
CA ALA A 266 -9.22 -11.41 7.68
C ALA A 266 -8.66 -10.54 8.82
N LEU A 267 -7.60 -11.00 9.50
CA LEU A 267 -6.89 -10.22 10.50
C LEU A 267 -6.32 -8.93 9.90
N ALA A 268 -5.66 -9.00 8.73
CA ALA A 268 -5.11 -7.85 8.03
C ALA A 268 -6.16 -6.85 7.49
N TYR A 269 -7.43 -7.27 7.38
CA TYR A 269 -8.56 -6.41 7.02
C TYR A 269 -9.26 -5.80 8.24
N LEU A 270 -9.35 -6.56 9.34
CA LEU A 270 -10.05 -6.19 10.56
C LEU A 270 -9.20 -5.36 11.52
N VAL A 271 -7.87 -5.47 11.46
CA VAL A 271 -6.92 -4.72 12.29
C VAL A 271 -6.36 -3.55 11.48
N PRO A 272 -6.82 -2.31 11.72
CA PRO A 272 -6.21 -1.12 11.13
C PRO A 272 -4.75 -0.99 11.61
N PRO A 273 -3.83 -0.55 10.75
CA PRO A 273 -2.43 -0.35 11.13
C PRO A 273 -2.28 0.51 12.40
N GLU A 274 -3.12 1.53 12.58
CA GLU A 274 -3.04 2.45 13.71
C GLU A 274 -3.21 1.76 15.06
N ARG A 275 -3.93 0.63 15.12
CA ARG A 275 -4.05 -0.17 16.36
C ARG A 275 -2.77 -0.91 16.74
N LEU A 276 -1.83 -1.03 15.82
CA LEU A 276 -0.54 -1.67 16.04
C LEU A 276 0.52 -0.66 16.52
N LEU A 277 0.19 0.62 16.72
CA LEU A 277 1.07 1.64 17.29
C LEU A 277 1.23 1.44 18.82
N LEU A 278 1.80 0.30 19.21
CA LEU A 278 2.05 -0.09 20.60
C LEU A 278 3.49 0.23 20.99
N ASP A 279 3.75 0.48 22.28
CA ASP A 279 5.10 0.54 22.83
C ASP A 279 5.42 -0.72 23.64
N PRO A 280 6.67 -1.23 23.60
CA PRO A 280 7.88 -0.66 22.99
C PRO A 280 8.02 -0.90 21.46
N LEU A 281 8.89 -0.13 20.80
CA LEU A 281 9.12 -0.18 19.35
C LEU A 281 9.44 -1.57 18.79
N ALA A 282 10.20 -2.39 19.53
CA ALA A 282 10.51 -3.76 19.11
C ALA A 282 9.26 -4.66 19.03
N LEU A 283 8.33 -4.50 19.98
CA LEU A 283 7.05 -5.22 19.99
C LEU A 283 6.15 -4.73 18.84
N ARG A 284 6.09 -3.40 18.64
CA ARG A 284 5.42 -2.77 17.50
C ARG A 284 5.85 -3.40 16.19
N TYR A 285 7.17 -3.46 15.97
CA TYR A 285 7.78 -4.01 14.77
C TYR A 285 7.46 -5.49 14.60
N ALA A 286 7.66 -6.31 15.64
CA ALA A 286 7.40 -7.74 15.56
C ALA A 286 5.92 -8.05 15.24
N LEU A 287 4.99 -7.41 15.94
CA LEU A 287 3.55 -7.62 15.71
C LEU A 287 3.13 -7.11 14.33
N ALA A 288 3.58 -5.93 13.93
CA ALA A 288 3.28 -5.38 12.61
C ALA A 288 3.85 -6.24 11.49
N ALA A 289 5.08 -6.74 11.63
CA ALA A 289 5.69 -7.64 10.67
C ALA A 289 4.90 -8.95 10.57
N VAL A 290 4.52 -9.55 11.69
CA VAL A 290 3.70 -10.77 11.69
C VAL A 290 2.36 -10.54 11.01
N VAL A 291 1.62 -9.48 11.37
CA VAL A 291 0.30 -9.21 10.79
C VAL A 291 0.39 -8.86 9.30
N ALA A 292 1.38 -8.05 8.89
CA ALA A 292 1.55 -7.65 7.51
C ALA A 292 2.04 -8.80 6.62
N PHE A 293 2.96 -9.64 7.11
CA PHE A 293 3.63 -10.66 6.30
C PHE A 293 3.11 -12.09 6.53
N ALA A 294 2.24 -12.35 7.50
CA ALA A 294 1.59 -13.65 7.64
C ALA A 294 0.79 -14.06 6.38
N PRO A 295 0.01 -13.17 5.73
CA PRO A 295 -0.60 -13.50 4.44
C PRO A 295 0.44 -13.90 3.38
N VAL A 296 1.57 -13.17 3.32
CA VAL A 296 2.67 -13.46 2.38
C VAL A 296 3.28 -14.83 2.68
N PHE A 297 3.44 -15.19 3.95
CA PHE A 297 3.92 -16.50 4.38
C PHE A 297 3.00 -17.62 3.89
N PHE A 298 1.69 -17.53 4.20
CA PHE A 298 0.73 -18.56 3.79
C PHE A 298 0.55 -18.62 2.27
N ALA A 299 0.59 -17.49 1.57
CA ALA A 299 0.61 -17.44 0.11
C ALA A 299 1.81 -18.22 -0.47
N ASN A 300 2.99 -18.09 0.13
CA ASN A 300 4.18 -18.85 -0.28
C ASN A 300 4.08 -20.34 0.07
N LEU A 301 3.41 -20.72 1.16
CA LEU A 301 3.10 -22.13 1.45
C LEU A 301 2.20 -22.73 0.36
N VAL A 302 1.16 -22.00 -0.05
CA VAL A 302 0.28 -22.40 -1.16
C VAL A 302 1.08 -22.55 -2.46
N PHE A 303 1.88 -21.55 -2.82
CA PHE A 303 2.70 -21.58 -4.03
C PHE A 303 3.68 -22.75 -4.03
N THR A 304 4.46 -22.91 -2.95
CA THR A 304 5.48 -23.97 -2.83
C THR A 304 4.85 -25.35 -2.89
N TYR A 305 3.70 -25.54 -2.22
CA TYR A 305 2.92 -26.77 -2.31
C TYR A 305 2.50 -27.08 -3.75
N SER A 306 1.94 -26.10 -4.45
CA SER A 306 1.50 -26.26 -5.84
C SER A 306 2.67 -26.48 -6.81
N PHE A 307 3.85 -25.91 -6.53
CA PHE A 307 5.00 -25.92 -7.42
C PHE A 307 5.87 -27.18 -7.32
N ARG A 308 5.82 -27.90 -6.18
CA ARG A 308 6.73 -29.00 -5.85
C ARG A 308 6.85 -30.09 -6.94
N ASP A 309 5.72 -30.50 -7.53
CA ASP A 309 5.65 -31.66 -8.43
C ASP A 309 5.27 -31.26 -9.87
N VAL A 310 5.51 -30.00 -10.26
CA VAL A 310 5.13 -29.49 -11.58
C VAL A 310 6.14 -29.95 -12.64
N ARG A 311 5.66 -30.66 -13.66
CA ARG A 311 6.50 -31.15 -14.76
C ARG A 311 7.04 -30.04 -15.67
N ALA A 312 6.25 -29.00 -15.91
CA ALA A 312 6.60 -27.82 -16.72
C ALA A 312 6.83 -26.59 -15.81
N ALA A 313 7.90 -26.65 -15.01
CA ALA A 313 8.21 -25.64 -14.00
C ALA A 313 8.47 -24.25 -14.61
N ASP A 314 9.08 -24.20 -15.80
CA ASP A 314 9.31 -23.00 -16.60
C ASP A 314 8.01 -22.29 -16.97
N MET A 315 7.02 -23.04 -17.45
CA MET A 315 5.72 -22.48 -17.87
C MET A 315 4.85 -22.07 -16.69
N ALA A 316 4.89 -22.81 -15.58
CA ALA A 316 4.24 -22.41 -14.34
C ALA A 316 4.81 -21.10 -13.80
N PHE A 317 6.14 -20.97 -13.78
CA PHE A 317 6.81 -19.75 -13.35
C PHE A 317 6.53 -18.57 -14.29
N ALA A 318 6.55 -18.80 -15.61
CA ALA A 318 6.20 -17.77 -16.60
C ALA A 318 4.74 -17.29 -16.44
N SER A 319 3.80 -18.22 -16.21
CA SER A 319 2.39 -17.88 -15.95
C SER A 319 2.25 -17.05 -14.68
N ASN A 320 2.99 -17.41 -13.62
CA ASN A 320 3.02 -16.66 -12.37
C ASN A 320 3.56 -15.24 -12.55
N LEU A 321 4.66 -15.08 -13.29
CA LEU A 321 5.26 -13.77 -13.58
C LEU A 321 4.30 -12.87 -14.38
N LEU A 322 3.62 -13.41 -15.40
CA LEU A 322 2.59 -12.67 -16.14
C LEU A 322 1.43 -12.26 -15.22
N GLY A 323 1.04 -13.16 -14.31
CA GLY A 323 0.05 -12.88 -13.28
C GLY A 323 0.46 -11.71 -12.40
N ALA A 324 1.70 -11.71 -11.91
CA ALA A 324 2.24 -10.62 -11.12
C ALA A 324 2.13 -9.28 -11.86
N MET A 325 2.53 -9.21 -13.14
CA MET A 325 2.37 -7.99 -13.93
C MET A 325 0.93 -7.45 -13.96
N VAL A 326 -0.06 -8.35 -14.10
CA VAL A 326 -1.48 -7.99 -14.04
C VAL A 326 -1.89 -7.55 -12.63
N GLY A 327 -1.38 -8.20 -11.59
CA GLY A 327 -1.55 -7.77 -10.20
C GLY A 327 -1.12 -6.31 -9.98
N GLY A 328 0.01 -5.90 -10.55
CA GLY A 328 0.52 -4.53 -10.43
C GLY A 328 -0.36 -3.51 -11.15
N ILE A 329 -1.00 -3.93 -12.24
CA ILE A 329 -2.03 -3.11 -12.91
C ILE A 329 -3.30 -3.01 -12.05
N LEU A 330 -3.74 -4.12 -11.45
CA LEU A 330 -4.92 -4.13 -10.59
C LEU A 330 -4.75 -3.28 -9.33
N GLU A 331 -3.53 -2.99 -8.90
CA GLU A 331 -3.26 -2.07 -7.80
C GLU A 331 -3.86 -0.67 -8.05
N TYR A 332 -3.96 -0.23 -9.31
CA TYR A 332 -4.61 1.04 -9.67
C TYR A 332 -6.08 1.10 -9.24
N LEU A 333 -6.73 -0.02 -8.94
CA LEU A 333 -8.06 -0.02 -8.34
C LEU A 333 -8.09 0.72 -6.99
N ALA A 334 -6.97 0.79 -6.27
CA ALA A 334 -6.86 1.59 -5.04
C ALA A 334 -7.18 3.08 -5.28
N LEU A 335 -6.94 3.62 -6.49
CA LEU A 335 -7.32 5.00 -6.85
C LEU A 335 -8.83 5.23 -6.79
N ILE A 336 -9.62 4.17 -6.94
CA ILE A 336 -11.09 4.21 -6.89
C ILE A 336 -11.59 3.77 -5.51
N THR A 337 -11.02 2.71 -4.94
CA THR A 337 -11.60 2.01 -3.79
C THR A 337 -10.83 2.16 -2.48
N GLY A 338 -9.54 2.50 -2.52
CA GLY A 338 -8.64 2.46 -1.36
C GLY A 338 -7.87 1.13 -1.23
N TYR A 339 -6.82 1.12 -0.42
CA TYR A 339 -5.92 -0.03 -0.23
C TYR A 339 -6.56 -1.18 0.55
N ARG A 340 -7.52 -0.90 1.43
CA ARG A 340 -8.23 -1.89 2.24
C ARG A 340 -9.09 -2.80 1.38
N PHE A 341 -9.71 -2.28 0.32
CA PHE A 341 -10.48 -3.09 -0.63
C PHE A 341 -9.60 -4.13 -1.34
N LEU A 342 -8.32 -3.82 -1.59
CA LEU A 342 -7.41 -4.76 -2.24
C LEU A 342 -7.24 -6.06 -1.45
N VAL A 343 -7.42 -6.06 -0.13
CA VAL A 343 -7.38 -7.29 0.68
C VAL A 343 -8.52 -8.24 0.32
N LEU A 344 -9.72 -7.68 0.07
CA LEU A 344 -10.87 -8.47 -0.37
C LEU A 344 -10.65 -9.03 -1.78
N LEU A 345 -10.08 -8.21 -2.67
CA LEU A 345 -9.71 -8.65 -4.02
C LEU A 345 -8.67 -9.78 -3.97
N VAL A 346 -7.64 -9.65 -3.13
CA VAL A 346 -6.64 -10.71 -2.91
C VAL A 346 -7.31 -11.99 -2.40
N GLY A 347 -8.22 -11.88 -1.42
CA GLY A 347 -8.98 -13.03 -0.93
C GLY A 347 -9.80 -13.72 -2.02
N ALA A 348 -10.50 -12.95 -2.85
CA ALA A 348 -11.26 -13.47 -3.99
C ALA A 348 -10.35 -14.16 -5.03
N LEU A 349 -9.18 -13.60 -5.30
CA LEU A 349 -8.20 -14.20 -6.22
C LEU A 349 -7.61 -15.49 -5.65
N TYR A 350 -7.29 -15.57 -4.36
CA TYR A 350 -6.83 -16.83 -3.75
C TYR A 350 -7.93 -17.88 -3.69
N LEU A 351 -9.20 -17.47 -3.50
CA LEU A 351 -10.33 -18.39 -3.62
C LEU A 351 -10.43 -18.93 -5.06
N LEU A 352 -10.30 -18.06 -6.06
CA LEU A 352 -10.26 -18.46 -7.47
C LEU A 352 -9.08 -19.40 -7.75
N ALA A 353 -7.89 -19.12 -7.21
CA ALA A 353 -6.73 -19.99 -7.33
C ALA A 353 -7.00 -21.38 -6.74
N TYR A 354 -7.67 -21.46 -5.58
CA TYR A 354 -8.07 -22.72 -4.96
C TYR A 354 -9.05 -23.51 -5.85
N LEU A 355 -10.05 -22.85 -6.41
CA LEU A 355 -11.01 -23.48 -7.32
C LEU A 355 -10.33 -23.97 -8.62
N LEU A 356 -9.42 -23.17 -9.20
CA LEU A 356 -8.66 -23.56 -10.39
C LEU A 356 -7.74 -24.76 -10.11
N ALA A 357 -7.11 -24.82 -8.93
CA ALA A 357 -6.32 -25.98 -8.52
C ALA A 357 -7.16 -27.27 -8.42
N ARG A 358 -8.46 -27.15 -8.09
CA ARG A 358 -9.39 -28.26 -7.97
C ARG A 358 -10.01 -28.68 -9.30
N TRP A 359 -10.35 -27.72 -10.17
CA TRP A 359 -10.99 -27.96 -11.46
C TRP A 359 -10.01 -28.30 -12.59
N ARG A 360 -8.77 -27.78 -12.52
CA ARG A 360 -7.63 -28.08 -13.42
C ARG A 360 -7.91 -27.89 -14.92
N PHE A 361 -7.77 -26.64 -15.38
CA PHE A 361 -7.88 -26.27 -16.80
C PHE A 361 -6.51 -26.05 -17.46
N LEU A 362 -6.40 -26.30 -18.77
CA LEU A 362 -5.17 -26.06 -19.57
C LEU A 362 -3.93 -26.74 -18.94
N GLY A 363 -2.84 -26.00 -18.74
CA GLY A 363 -1.59 -26.49 -18.14
C GLY A 363 -1.77 -27.01 -16.72
N ASP A 364 -2.85 -26.64 -16.02
CA ASP A 364 -3.14 -27.12 -14.66
C ASP A 364 -3.47 -28.62 -14.63
N ARG A 365 -3.79 -29.25 -15.77
CA ARG A 365 -3.95 -30.71 -15.85
C ARG A 365 -2.68 -31.48 -15.54
N GLN A 366 -1.52 -30.87 -15.76
CA GLN A 366 -0.22 -31.48 -15.48
C GLN A 366 0.22 -31.33 -14.02
N LEU A 367 -0.59 -30.68 -13.17
CA LEU A 367 -0.38 -30.53 -11.72
C LEU A 367 -0.74 -31.80 -10.91
N GLU A 368 -1.02 -32.93 -11.55
CA GLU A 368 -1.42 -34.15 -10.84
C GLU A 368 -0.33 -34.62 -9.87
N GLN A 369 -0.60 -34.45 -8.58
CA GLN A 369 0.22 -34.98 -7.50
C GLN A 369 0.08 -36.50 -7.47
N ALA A 370 1.21 -37.21 -7.43
CA ALA A 370 1.26 -38.67 -7.35
C ALA A 370 0.40 -39.25 -6.21
N GLY A 371 0.23 -38.51 -5.10
CA GLY A 371 -0.61 -38.91 -3.97
C GLY A 371 -2.12 -38.83 -4.21
N GLU A 372 -2.60 -37.86 -5.00
CA GLU A 372 -4.03 -37.75 -5.35
C GLU A 372 -4.42 -38.75 -6.45
N GLN A 373 -3.50 -39.06 -7.36
CA GLN A 373 -3.67 -40.18 -8.31
C GLN A 373 -3.79 -41.51 -7.55
N ALA A 374 -2.89 -41.78 -6.59
CA ALA A 374 -2.95 -42.99 -5.78
C ALA A 374 -4.24 -43.08 -4.94
N ALA A 375 -4.69 -41.98 -4.33
CA ALA A 375 -5.94 -41.95 -3.58
C ALA A 375 -7.18 -42.15 -4.47
N ARG A 376 -7.21 -41.56 -5.68
CA ARG A 376 -8.29 -41.77 -6.66
C ARG A 376 -8.28 -43.18 -7.25
N GLN A 377 -7.11 -43.74 -7.53
CA GLN A 377 -6.96 -45.12 -7.99
C GLN A 377 -7.43 -46.09 -6.91
N ALA A 378 -7.02 -45.91 -5.66
CA ALA A 378 -7.52 -46.72 -4.53
C ALA A 378 -9.04 -46.56 -4.33
N SER A 379 -9.59 -45.36 -4.51
CA SER A 379 -11.05 -45.14 -4.41
C SER A 379 -11.82 -45.76 -5.57
N ALA A 380 -11.22 -45.83 -6.77
CA ALA A 380 -11.81 -46.46 -7.95
C ALA A 380 -11.74 -47.99 -7.87
N GLU A 381 -10.65 -48.55 -7.33
CA GLU A 381 -10.48 -50.00 -7.10
C GLU A 381 -11.44 -50.54 -6.03
N VAL A 382 -11.85 -49.72 -5.05
CA VAL A 382 -12.84 -50.10 -4.02
C VAL A 382 -14.29 -49.95 -4.51
N ALA A 383 -14.51 -49.25 -5.63
CA ALA A 383 -15.83 -49.03 -6.22
C ALA A 383 -16.17 -50.04 -7.34
N VAL A 384 -15.25 -50.92 -7.70
CA VAL A 384 -15.42 -52.08 -8.60
C VAL A 384 -15.51 -53.34 -7.73
#